data_AF-A0A931N480-F1
#
_entry.id   AF-A0A931N480-F1
#
_cell.length_a   1.000
_cell.length_b   1.000
_cell.length_c   1.000
_cell.angle_alpha   90.00
_cell.angle_beta   90.00
_cell.angle_gamma   90.00
#
_symmetry.space_group_name_H-M   'P 1'
#
loop_
_entity.id
_entity.type
_entity.pdbx_description
1 polymer ?
#
loop_
_entity_poly.entity_id
_entity_poly.type
_entity_poly.pdbx_seq_one_letter_code
_entity_poly.pdbx_strand_id
1 'polypeptide(L)'
;MGRSRREARWVVALLTGAMLVACTSSEEDEATDSVPTTVSSISPLLWKSGAETPFDYQLGDPYTPPGGVGLVVRDSSAEPVPGIYNICYVNGFQTQPSDREYWLRMRRDLVLDGPDGEPVIDDDWPDELLLDTSTSDERTRLSEVVGKAIDECARKGFRAVEIDNLDSFTRSRGRLSADDNLDFAALLVRRAHDRGLAIGQKNVAELSTRGKRTGFDFAVAEQCVQFDECGSYVEVYGAYVLDIEYSDTLGTPFERACARPGTPAATILRDRQLTPAGHRNHVYEHC
;
A
#
# COMPACT_ATOMS: atom_id res chain seq x y z
N MET A 1 6.04 -28.52 -77.43
CA MET A 1 6.60 -29.87 -77.66
C MET A 1 7.81 -30.00 -76.73
N GLY A 2 7.81 -30.76 -75.64
CA GLY A 2 7.21 -32.07 -75.44
C GLY A 2 8.32 -33.12 -75.42
N ARG A 3 8.92 -33.36 -74.25
CA ARG A 3 9.28 -34.69 -73.68
C ARG A 3 10.18 -34.46 -72.45
N SER A 4 9.75 -34.83 -71.23
CA SER A 4 9.76 -36.21 -70.67
C SER A 4 11.18 -36.79 -70.70
N ARG A 5 11.77 -37.37 -69.66
CA ARG A 5 11.37 -37.89 -68.34
C ARG A 5 12.70 -38.42 -67.77
N ARG A 6 12.82 -38.54 -66.44
CA ARG A 6 13.06 -39.81 -65.71
C ARG A 6 13.76 -39.52 -64.37
N GLU A 7 13.07 -39.93 -63.33
CA GLU A 7 13.57 -40.10 -61.98
C GLU A 7 14.47 -41.34 -61.84
N ALA A 8 15.36 -41.29 -60.85
CA ALA A 8 15.71 -42.37 -59.92
C ALA A 8 16.73 -41.81 -58.90
N ARG A 9 16.93 -42.24 -57.66
CA ARG A 9 16.17 -42.88 -56.56
C ARG A 9 17.25 -43.34 -55.54
N TRP A 10 17.09 -43.03 -54.25
CA TRP A 10 17.70 -43.68 -53.04
C TRP A 10 19.23 -43.53 -52.82
N VAL A 11 19.70 -42.86 -51.75
CA VAL A 11 19.86 -43.26 -50.32
C VAL A 11 20.89 -44.38 -50.10
N VAL A 12 21.96 -44.10 -49.34
CA VAL A 12 22.37 -44.74 -48.06
C VAL A 12 23.75 -44.18 -47.63
N ALA A 13 23.86 -43.97 -46.32
CA ALA A 13 24.96 -43.40 -45.54
C ALA A 13 26.14 -44.37 -45.28
N LEU A 14 27.26 -43.80 -44.77
CA LEU A 14 28.19 -44.27 -43.70
C LEU A 14 29.51 -43.47 -43.83
N LEU A 15 29.89 -42.60 -42.87
CA LEU A 15 30.74 -42.86 -41.68
C LEU A 15 31.92 -43.79 -42.04
N THR A 16 33.20 -43.49 -41.85
CA THR A 16 33.95 -42.65 -40.90
C THR A 16 35.40 -42.58 -41.42
N GLY A 17 36.17 -41.54 -41.07
CA GLY A 17 37.61 -41.56 -41.33
C GLY A 17 38.30 -40.24 -40.97
N ALA A 18 38.89 -40.20 -39.78
CA ALA A 18 39.69 -39.10 -39.27
C ALA A 18 40.95 -38.87 -40.12
N MET A 19 41.25 -37.61 -40.42
CA MET A 19 42.61 -37.14 -40.70
C MET A 19 42.81 -35.74 -40.13
N LEU A 20 43.93 -35.60 -39.44
CA LEU A 20 44.50 -34.37 -38.89
C LEU A 20 44.70 -33.32 -40.00
N VAL A 21 44.62 -32.03 -39.64
CA VAL A 21 45.66 -30.99 -39.84
C VAL A 21 45.14 -29.61 -39.40
N ALA A 22 45.81 -29.12 -38.35
CA ALA A 22 46.31 -27.75 -38.09
C ALA A 22 45.42 -26.50 -38.05
N CYS A 23 45.84 -25.64 -37.11
CA CYS A 23 45.65 -24.19 -36.97
C CYS A 23 44.34 -23.73 -36.32
N THR A 24 44.41 -23.40 -35.03
CA THR A 24 43.53 -22.38 -34.45
C THR A 24 44.32 -21.51 -33.49
N SER A 25 44.05 -20.22 -33.67
CA SER A 25 44.53 -19.05 -32.96
C SER A 25 44.17 -19.07 -31.47
N SER A 26 45.07 -18.51 -30.67
CA SER A 26 44.90 -18.19 -29.26
C SER A 26 43.68 -17.30 -29.03
N GLU A 27 42.89 -17.70 -28.04
CA GLU A 27 41.65 -17.10 -27.54
C GLU A 27 41.86 -15.67 -27.01
N GLU A 28 40.99 -14.75 -27.42
CA GLU A 28 40.71 -13.52 -26.70
C GLU A 28 39.61 -13.81 -25.68
N ASP A 29 39.95 -13.79 -24.39
CA ASP A 29 39.01 -13.89 -23.28
C ASP A 29 38.09 -12.66 -23.23
N GLU A 30 36.86 -12.78 -23.74
CA GLU A 30 35.76 -11.86 -23.38
C GLU A 30 35.33 -12.16 -21.94
N ALA A 31 35.89 -11.41 -21.00
CA ALA A 31 35.37 -11.31 -19.64
C ALA A 31 33.96 -10.69 -19.67
N THR A 32 32.94 -11.54 -19.64
CA THR A 32 31.56 -11.13 -19.36
C THR A 32 31.43 -10.88 -17.86
N ASP A 33 31.55 -9.62 -17.47
CA ASP A 33 31.30 -9.13 -16.12
C ASP A 33 29.80 -9.24 -15.83
N SER A 34 29.38 -10.43 -15.41
CA SER A 34 28.02 -10.69 -14.94
C SER A 34 27.90 -10.21 -13.50
N VAL A 35 27.55 -8.93 -13.33
CA VAL A 35 27.16 -8.39 -12.02
C VAL A 35 25.97 -9.22 -11.51
N PRO A 36 26.07 -9.87 -10.34
CA PRO A 36 24.92 -10.54 -9.75
C PRO A 36 23.97 -9.46 -9.21
N THR A 37 22.90 -9.17 -9.94
CA THR A 37 21.78 -8.35 -9.45
C THR A 37 20.94 -9.19 -8.49
N THR A 38 21.49 -9.52 -7.32
CA THR A 38 20.67 -9.94 -6.18
C THR A 38 20.30 -8.69 -5.41
N VAL A 39 19.25 -7.98 -5.86
CA VAL A 39 18.53 -7.08 -4.96
C VAL A 39 17.83 -8.01 -3.97
N SER A 40 18.46 -8.24 -2.82
CA SER A 40 17.81 -8.95 -1.73
C SER A 40 16.60 -8.10 -1.36
N SER A 41 15.39 -8.54 -1.68
CA SER A 41 14.16 -7.91 -1.24
C SER A 41 14.16 -7.95 0.28
N ILE A 42 14.58 -6.86 0.93
CA ILE A 42 14.53 -6.76 2.38
C ILE A 42 13.05 -6.60 2.70
N SER A 43 12.41 -7.67 3.17
CA SER A 43 11.05 -7.55 3.71
C SER A 43 11.07 -6.51 4.82
N PRO A 44 10.16 -5.53 4.80
CA PRO A 44 10.16 -4.48 5.80
C PRO A 44 9.91 -5.07 7.19
N LEU A 45 10.64 -4.56 8.19
CA LEU A 45 10.52 -5.05 9.55
C LEU A 45 9.26 -4.45 10.19
N LEU A 46 8.25 -5.28 10.45
CA LEU A 46 7.08 -4.89 11.23
C LEU A 46 7.41 -4.68 12.71
N TRP A 47 6.53 -3.98 13.42
CA TRP A 47 6.64 -3.82 14.87
C TRP A 47 6.51 -5.16 15.59
N LYS A 48 6.94 -5.21 16.85
CA LYS A 48 6.68 -6.39 17.68
C LYS A 48 5.17 -6.44 17.97
N SER A 49 4.48 -7.38 17.33
CA SER A 49 3.03 -7.53 17.47
C SER A 49 2.64 -8.12 18.83
N GLY A 50 1.50 -7.68 19.36
CA GLY A 50 0.98 -8.06 20.68
C GLY A 50 0.51 -6.85 21.51
N ALA A 51 -0.26 -7.10 22.57
CA ALA A 51 -0.81 -6.07 23.48
C ALA A 51 0.26 -5.23 24.21
N GLU A 52 1.54 -5.63 24.11
CA GLU A 52 2.65 -4.97 24.79
C GLU A 52 3.15 -3.70 24.08
N THR A 53 2.68 -3.42 22.86
CA THR A 53 3.03 -2.20 22.12
C THR A 53 1.78 -1.39 21.78
N PRO A 54 1.21 -0.65 22.75
CA PRO A 54 0.13 0.29 22.48
C PRO A 54 0.53 1.27 21.37
N PHE A 55 -0.44 1.63 20.55
CA PHE A 55 -0.27 2.62 19.50
C PHE A 55 -1.12 3.86 19.72
N ASP A 56 -0.81 4.94 19.00
CA ASP A 56 -1.61 6.16 18.98
C ASP A 56 -1.76 6.68 17.55
N TYR A 57 -2.95 7.20 17.24
CA TYR A 57 -3.37 7.66 15.92
C TYR A 57 -3.50 9.18 15.95
N GLN A 58 -2.47 9.87 15.45
CA GLN A 58 -2.23 11.30 15.62
C GLN A 58 -2.29 12.04 14.28
N LEU A 59 -3.44 12.02 13.61
CA LEU A 59 -3.64 12.73 12.34
C LEU A 59 -4.16 14.17 12.51
N GLY A 60 -4.87 14.46 13.60
CA GLY A 60 -5.41 15.81 13.84
C GLY A 60 -4.29 16.84 14.07
N ASP A 61 -3.33 16.50 14.93
CA ASP A 61 -2.07 17.22 15.10
C ASP A 61 -1.06 16.29 15.82
N PRO A 62 0.26 16.42 15.56
CA PRO A 62 1.26 15.65 16.30
C PRO A 62 1.40 16.14 17.75
N TYR A 63 1.48 15.22 18.71
CA TYR A 63 1.78 15.51 20.12
C TYR A 63 2.68 14.44 20.73
N THR A 64 3.25 14.73 21.90
CA THR A 64 4.10 13.74 22.59
C THR A 64 3.24 12.52 22.94
N PRO A 65 3.56 11.31 22.43
CA PRO A 65 2.75 10.13 22.72
C PRO A 65 2.73 9.85 24.23
N PRO A 66 1.60 9.33 24.77
CA PRO A 66 1.53 8.90 26.16
C PRO A 66 2.64 7.90 26.51
N GLY A 67 3.04 7.88 27.79
CA GLY A 67 4.06 6.94 28.26
C GLY A 67 3.66 5.49 28.01
N GLY A 68 4.56 4.69 27.43
CA GLY A 68 4.30 3.29 27.08
C GLY A 68 3.88 3.06 25.63
N VAL A 69 3.47 4.11 24.90
CA VAL A 69 3.17 4.02 23.46
C VAL A 69 4.45 3.71 22.69
N GLY A 70 4.45 2.60 21.95
CA GLY A 70 5.58 2.12 21.17
C GLY A 70 5.39 2.20 19.65
N LEU A 71 4.20 2.63 19.21
CA LEU A 71 3.88 2.86 17.80
C LEU A 71 3.03 4.12 17.65
N VAL A 72 3.28 4.92 16.61
CA VAL A 72 2.38 6.02 16.23
C VAL A 72 2.09 6.03 14.74
N VAL A 73 0.89 6.44 14.39
CA VAL A 73 0.55 6.85 13.03
C VAL A 73 0.43 8.38 13.00
N ARG A 74 1.08 9.02 12.03
CA ARG A 74 1.07 10.48 11.84
C ARG A 74 0.93 10.83 10.38
N ASP A 75 0.31 11.97 10.13
CA ASP A 75 0.22 12.54 8.78
C ASP A 75 1.62 12.75 8.17
N SER A 76 1.73 12.58 6.85
CA SER A 76 2.98 12.73 6.10
C SER A 76 3.64 14.10 6.21
N SER A 77 2.90 15.14 6.60
CA SER A 77 3.45 16.47 6.88
C SER A 77 4.21 16.53 8.21
N ALA A 78 3.90 15.65 9.16
CA ALA A 78 4.52 15.63 10.49
C ALA A 78 5.90 14.95 10.50
N GLU A 79 6.62 15.12 11.61
CA GLU A 79 7.88 14.42 11.89
C GLU A 79 7.62 13.14 12.71
N PRO A 80 8.42 12.07 12.50
CA PRO A 80 8.31 10.87 13.31
C PRO A 80 8.80 11.10 14.74
N VAL A 81 8.32 10.28 15.67
CA VAL A 81 8.76 10.27 17.07
C VAL A 81 10.01 9.39 17.21
N PRO A 82 11.15 9.93 17.70
CA PRO A 82 12.35 9.14 17.89
C PRO A 82 12.15 7.97 18.87
N GLY A 83 12.78 6.83 18.58
CA GLY A 83 12.85 5.69 19.50
C GLY A 83 11.63 4.76 19.50
N ILE A 84 10.56 5.07 18.75
CA ILE A 84 9.38 4.21 18.62
C ILE A 84 9.08 3.88 17.14
N TYR A 85 8.13 2.98 16.88
CA TYR A 85 7.71 2.63 15.53
C TYR A 85 6.81 3.74 14.95
N ASN A 86 7.04 4.16 13.72
CA ASN A 86 6.30 5.25 13.10
C ASN A 86 5.71 4.82 11.76
N ILE A 87 4.41 5.03 11.60
CA ILE A 87 3.65 4.83 10.36
C ILE A 87 3.27 6.20 9.81
N CYS A 88 3.55 6.41 8.53
CA CYS A 88 3.27 7.65 7.82
C CYS A 88 1.93 7.52 7.09
N TYR A 89 0.94 8.29 7.49
CA TYR A 89 -0.35 8.38 6.81
C TYR A 89 -0.19 9.20 5.52
N VAL A 90 -0.70 8.65 4.42
CA VAL A 90 -0.78 9.32 3.11
C VAL A 90 -2.18 9.09 2.56
N ASN A 91 -2.93 10.15 2.25
CA ASN A 91 -4.14 10.00 1.45
C ASN A 91 -3.73 9.67 0.01
N GLY A 92 -3.95 8.43 -0.41
CA GLY A 92 -3.42 7.93 -1.67
C GLY A 92 -4.42 7.87 -2.80
N PHE A 93 -5.72 7.78 -2.48
CA PHE A 93 -6.81 7.58 -3.44
C PHE A 93 -7.74 8.79 -3.54
N GLN A 94 -7.57 9.76 -2.66
CA GLN A 94 -8.22 11.07 -2.71
C GLN A 94 -7.17 12.17 -2.53
N THR A 95 -7.52 13.40 -2.90
CA THR A 95 -6.70 14.57 -2.61
C THR A 95 -6.91 15.01 -1.17
N GLN A 96 -5.89 15.57 -0.52
CA GLN A 96 -6.09 16.25 0.76
C GLN A 96 -6.54 17.71 0.58
N PRO A 97 -7.21 18.32 1.59
CA PRO A 97 -7.72 19.69 1.51
C PRO A 97 -6.66 20.73 1.14
N SER A 98 -5.44 20.59 1.68
CA SER A 98 -4.29 21.47 1.44
C SER A 98 -3.81 21.47 -0.02
N ASP A 99 -3.99 20.35 -0.74
CA ASP A 99 -3.45 20.15 -2.09
C ASP A 99 -4.52 20.30 -3.18
N ARG A 100 -5.80 20.47 -2.81
CA ARG A 100 -6.93 20.53 -3.75
C ARG A 100 -6.69 21.47 -4.92
N GLU A 101 -6.24 22.70 -4.65
CA GLU A 101 -5.98 23.69 -5.70
C GLU A 101 -4.83 23.29 -6.64
N TYR A 102 -3.83 22.59 -6.13
CA TYR A 102 -2.75 22.06 -6.95
C TYR A 102 -3.28 20.99 -7.89
N TRP A 103 -4.10 20.05 -7.39
CA TRP A 103 -4.71 19.01 -8.22
C TRP A 103 -5.58 19.60 -9.33
N LEU A 104 -6.49 20.51 -8.99
CA LEU A 104 -7.39 21.14 -9.97
C LEU A 104 -6.67 21.95 -11.04
N ARG A 105 -5.47 22.48 -10.77
CA ARG A 105 -4.70 23.29 -11.74
C ARG A 105 -3.65 22.50 -12.51
N MET A 106 -2.97 21.58 -11.84
CA MET A 106 -1.72 20.98 -12.33
C MET A 106 -1.84 19.49 -12.64
N ARG A 107 -2.91 18.83 -12.18
CA ARG A 107 -3.14 17.39 -12.29
C ARG A 107 -4.62 17.06 -12.46
N ARG A 108 -5.38 17.96 -13.08
CA ARG A 108 -6.83 17.81 -13.24
C ARG A 108 -7.21 16.55 -14.01
N ASP A 109 -6.32 16.13 -14.88
CA ASP A 109 -6.38 14.92 -15.70
C ASP A 109 -6.12 13.62 -14.94
N LEU A 110 -5.79 13.68 -13.65
CA LEU A 110 -5.69 12.53 -12.74
C LEU A 110 -6.76 12.55 -11.65
N VAL A 111 -7.71 13.50 -11.74
CA VAL A 111 -8.87 13.58 -10.87
C VAL A 111 -10.05 12.92 -11.59
N LEU A 112 -10.78 12.08 -10.88
CA LEU A 112 -11.89 11.32 -11.42
C LEU A 112 -13.03 12.25 -11.87
N ASP A 113 -13.51 12.05 -13.08
CA ASP A 113 -14.63 12.79 -13.64
C ASP A 113 -15.98 12.11 -13.44
N GLY A 114 -16.96 12.91 -13.01
CA GLY A 114 -18.36 12.57 -12.97
C GLY A 114 -19.01 12.50 -14.36
N PRO A 115 -20.28 12.08 -14.45
CA PRO A 115 -21.03 12.06 -15.71
C PRO A 115 -21.21 13.42 -16.39
N ASP A 116 -21.13 14.49 -15.60
CA ASP A 116 -21.21 15.89 -15.99
C ASP A 116 -19.85 16.48 -16.39
N GLY A 117 -18.75 15.72 -16.26
CA GLY A 117 -17.38 16.19 -16.49
C GLY A 117 -16.80 16.99 -15.32
N GLU A 118 -17.53 17.08 -14.20
CA GLU A 118 -17.05 17.73 -12.99
C GLU A 118 -16.28 16.73 -12.11
N PRO A 119 -15.32 17.19 -11.29
CA PRO A 119 -14.62 16.32 -10.35
C PRO A 119 -15.58 15.58 -9.42
N VAL A 120 -15.34 14.28 -9.21
CA VAL A 120 -16.03 13.54 -8.17
C VAL A 120 -15.49 13.96 -6.81
N ILE A 121 -16.36 14.56 -6.01
CA ILE A 121 -16.12 14.98 -4.63
C ILE A 121 -16.68 13.91 -3.70
N ASP A 122 -16.01 13.68 -2.58
CA ASP A 122 -16.53 12.83 -1.51
C ASP A 122 -17.59 13.57 -0.70
N ASP A 123 -18.77 12.96 -0.53
CA ASP A 123 -19.89 13.60 0.17
C ASP A 123 -19.60 13.77 1.67
N ASP A 124 -18.79 12.88 2.26
CA ASP A 124 -18.38 12.96 3.66
C ASP A 124 -17.19 13.93 3.85
N TRP A 125 -16.42 14.17 2.79
CA TRP A 125 -15.23 15.03 2.76
C TRP A 125 -15.26 16.00 1.56
N PRO A 126 -16.05 17.08 1.63
CA PRO A 126 -16.38 17.91 0.46
C PRO A 126 -15.19 18.70 -0.14
N ASP A 127 -14.08 18.78 0.59
CA ASP A 127 -12.81 19.35 0.18
C ASP A 127 -11.87 18.34 -0.50
N GLU A 128 -12.20 17.05 -0.48
CA GLU A 128 -11.43 16.00 -1.13
C GLU A 128 -12.01 15.61 -2.51
N LEU A 129 -11.12 15.31 -3.45
CA LEU A 129 -11.43 14.85 -4.79
C LEU A 129 -10.98 13.41 -4.95
N LEU A 130 -11.77 12.56 -5.61
CA LEU A 130 -11.35 11.20 -5.93
C LEU A 130 -10.30 11.22 -7.05
N LEU A 131 -9.25 10.41 -6.90
CA LEU A 131 -8.22 10.23 -7.92
C LEU A 131 -8.65 9.17 -8.93
N ASP A 132 -8.32 9.38 -10.21
CA ASP A 132 -8.72 8.46 -11.27
C ASP A 132 -7.77 7.26 -11.34
N THR A 133 -8.22 6.10 -10.85
CA THR A 133 -7.47 4.85 -10.92
C THR A 133 -7.93 3.96 -12.09
N SER A 134 -8.80 4.44 -12.98
CA SER A 134 -9.53 3.58 -13.94
C SER A 134 -8.67 2.98 -15.04
N THR A 135 -7.56 3.62 -15.44
CA THR A 135 -6.64 3.09 -16.45
C THR A 135 -5.24 2.84 -15.91
N SER A 136 -4.50 1.93 -16.54
CA SER A 136 -3.10 1.66 -16.19
C SER A 136 -2.21 2.90 -16.30
N ASP A 137 -2.50 3.78 -17.26
CA ASP A 137 -1.73 4.98 -17.52
C ASP A 137 -1.95 6.01 -16.40
N GLU A 138 -3.19 6.22 -15.98
CA GLU A 138 -3.49 7.07 -14.81
C GLU A 138 -2.86 6.50 -13.54
N ARG A 139 -3.00 5.19 -13.28
CA ARG A 139 -2.39 4.53 -12.11
C ARG A 139 -0.87 4.71 -12.07
N THR A 140 -0.20 4.58 -13.23
CA THR A 140 1.24 4.80 -13.33
C THR A 140 1.59 6.26 -12.97
N ARG A 141 0.89 7.23 -13.56
CA ARG A 141 1.13 8.66 -13.32
C ARG A 141 0.78 9.08 -11.90
N LEU A 142 -0.28 8.53 -11.32
CA LEU A 142 -0.62 8.70 -9.90
C LEU A 142 0.47 8.15 -9.00
N SER A 143 1.03 6.98 -9.31
CA SER A 143 2.10 6.38 -8.51
C SER A 143 3.38 7.23 -8.48
N GLU A 144 3.61 8.04 -9.51
CA GLU A 144 4.70 9.03 -9.55
C GLU A 144 4.43 10.25 -8.66
N VAL A 145 3.16 10.66 -8.52
CA VAL A 145 2.74 11.80 -7.71
C VAL A 145 2.63 11.40 -6.24
N VAL A 146 1.74 10.47 -5.92
CA VAL A 146 1.50 9.95 -4.56
C VAL A 146 2.76 9.31 -3.99
N GLY A 147 3.52 8.60 -4.83
CA GLY A 147 4.76 7.98 -4.41
C GLY A 147 5.84 8.94 -3.91
N LYS A 148 5.76 10.24 -4.20
CA LYS A 148 6.67 11.23 -3.61
C LYS A 148 6.45 11.37 -2.10
N ALA A 149 5.20 11.27 -1.63
CA ALA A 149 4.90 11.28 -0.21
C ALA A 149 5.50 10.04 0.47
N ILE A 150 5.39 8.85 -0.16
CA ILE A 150 6.01 7.60 0.34
C ILE A 150 7.54 7.74 0.43
N ASP A 151 8.18 8.28 -0.61
CA ASP A 151 9.63 8.52 -0.61
C ASP A 151 10.05 9.51 0.51
N GLU A 152 9.24 10.55 0.72
CA GLU A 152 9.45 11.53 1.78
C GLU A 152 9.29 10.93 3.17
N CYS A 153 8.29 10.08 3.39
CA CYS A 153 8.12 9.32 4.63
C CYS A 153 9.38 8.47 4.93
N ALA A 154 9.92 7.77 3.92
CA ALA A 154 11.16 7.02 4.08
C ALA A 154 12.34 7.92 4.45
N ARG A 155 12.48 9.07 3.78
CA ARG A 155 13.54 10.05 4.04
C ARG A 155 13.47 10.64 5.45
N LYS A 156 12.26 10.89 5.97
CA LYS A 156 12.03 11.35 7.34
C LYS A 156 12.32 10.28 8.40
N GLY A 157 12.38 9.01 8.01
CA GLY A 157 12.69 7.88 8.90
C GLY A 157 11.46 7.16 9.47
N PHE A 158 10.29 7.32 8.84
CA PHE A 158 9.17 6.42 9.08
C PHE A 158 9.54 4.98 8.69
N ARG A 159 8.89 4.00 9.29
CA ARG A 159 9.13 2.57 9.03
C ARG A 159 8.02 1.90 8.23
N ALA A 160 6.87 2.55 8.15
CA ALA A 160 5.76 2.10 7.35
C ALA A 160 4.97 3.29 6.79
N VAL A 161 4.10 2.99 5.83
CA VAL A 161 3.06 3.89 5.33
C VAL A 161 1.70 3.25 5.48
N GLU A 162 0.69 4.06 5.76
CA GLU A 162 -0.72 3.72 5.61
C GLU A 162 -1.25 4.55 4.45
N ILE A 163 -1.88 3.90 3.46
CA ILE A 163 -2.43 4.58 2.30
C ILE A 163 -3.96 4.63 2.43
N ASP A 164 -4.48 5.82 2.69
CA ASP A 164 -5.90 6.03 2.98
C ASP A 164 -6.78 6.04 1.73
N ASN A 165 -8.07 5.81 1.93
CA ASN A 165 -9.12 5.82 0.92
C ASN A 165 -9.03 4.71 -0.15
N LEU A 166 -8.47 3.55 0.20
CA LEU A 166 -8.50 2.35 -0.66
C LEU A 166 -9.92 2.00 -1.12
N ASP A 167 -10.93 2.39 -0.34
CA ASP A 167 -12.35 2.20 -0.57
C ASP A 167 -13.00 3.25 -1.49
N SER A 168 -12.23 4.20 -2.04
CA SER A 168 -12.78 5.31 -2.87
C SER A 168 -13.64 4.84 -4.05
N PHE A 169 -13.43 3.60 -4.53
CA PHE A 169 -14.27 2.98 -5.54
C PHE A 169 -15.76 2.93 -5.15
N THR A 170 -16.07 2.81 -3.85
CA THR A 170 -17.45 2.79 -3.34
C THR A 170 -18.17 4.13 -3.52
N ARG A 171 -17.41 5.23 -3.51
CA ARG A 171 -17.90 6.61 -3.67
C ARG A 171 -17.71 7.15 -5.09
N SER A 172 -17.17 6.34 -6.00
CA SER A 172 -16.85 6.72 -7.38
C SER A 172 -18.05 6.84 -8.33
N ARG A 173 -19.29 6.66 -7.86
CA ARG A 173 -20.51 6.58 -8.70
C ARG A 173 -20.40 5.49 -9.78
N GLY A 174 -19.75 4.37 -9.46
CA GLY A 174 -19.55 3.22 -10.34
C GLY A 174 -18.52 3.44 -11.45
N ARG A 175 -17.65 4.44 -11.31
CA ARG A 175 -16.57 4.73 -12.27
C ARG A 175 -15.30 3.95 -11.99
N LEU A 176 -15.04 3.64 -10.73
CA LEU A 176 -13.91 2.84 -10.29
C LEU A 176 -14.40 1.53 -9.72
N SER A 177 -13.59 0.49 -9.89
CA SER A 177 -13.79 -0.82 -9.27
C SER A 177 -12.79 -1.06 -8.14
N ALA A 178 -13.05 -2.09 -7.33
CA ALA A 178 -12.08 -2.57 -6.36
C ALA A 178 -10.78 -3.05 -7.04
N ASP A 179 -10.85 -3.59 -8.26
CA ASP A 179 -9.66 -4.02 -9.00
C ASP A 179 -8.79 -2.83 -9.42
N ASP A 180 -9.40 -1.71 -9.86
CA ASP A 180 -8.67 -0.49 -10.21
C ASP A 180 -7.85 0.02 -9.02
N ASN A 181 -8.48 0.07 -7.84
CA ASN A 181 -7.81 0.52 -6.63
C ASN A 181 -6.74 -0.46 -6.15
N LEU A 182 -6.95 -1.77 -6.27
CA LEU A 182 -5.93 -2.78 -5.90
C LEU A 182 -4.75 -2.81 -6.87
N ASP A 183 -4.98 -2.60 -8.18
CA ASP A 183 -3.91 -2.46 -9.17
C ASP A 183 -3.06 -1.23 -8.89
N PHE A 184 -3.70 -0.12 -8.48
CA PHE A 184 -2.98 1.08 -8.08
C PHE A 184 -2.21 0.86 -6.77
N ALA A 185 -2.85 0.24 -5.76
CA ALA A 185 -2.19 -0.14 -4.53
C ALA A 185 -0.93 -0.99 -4.79
N ALA A 186 -0.96 -1.91 -5.77
CA ALA A 186 0.20 -2.73 -6.12
C ALA A 186 1.43 -1.88 -6.52
N LEU A 187 1.22 -0.74 -7.20
CA LEU A 187 2.30 0.19 -7.55
C LEU A 187 2.88 0.87 -6.30
N LEU A 188 2.00 1.29 -5.37
CA LEU A 188 2.41 1.93 -4.13
C LEU A 188 3.11 0.95 -3.17
N VAL A 189 2.64 -0.30 -3.10
CA VAL A 189 3.26 -1.39 -2.34
C VAL A 189 4.68 -1.61 -2.81
N ARG A 190 4.89 -1.79 -4.13
CA ARG A 190 6.25 -1.95 -4.68
C ARG A 190 7.15 -0.77 -4.31
N ARG A 191 6.64 0.46 -4.45
CA ARG A 191 7.42 1.65 -4.10
C ARG A 191 7.77 1.72 -2.61
N ALA A 192 6.84 1.40 -1.72
CA ALA A 192 7.09 1.36 -0.28
C ALA A 192 8.16 0.31 0.06
N HIS A 193 8.03 -0.90 -0.49
CA HIS A 193 9.00 -1.98 -0.28
C HIS A 193 10.39 -1.64 -0.85
N ASP A 194 10.48 -0.98 -2.01
CA ASP A 194 11.74 -0.48 -2.58
C ASP A 194 12.42 0.59 -1.70
N ARG A 195 11.69 1.18 -0.73
CA ARG A 195 12.23 2.11 0.28
C ARG A 195 12.40 1.46 1.65
N GLY A 196 12.17 0.16 1.77
CA GLY A 196 12.24 -0.57 3.04
C GLY A 196 11.10 -0.21 4.01
N LEU A 197 10.00 0.36 3.50
CA LEU A 197 8.80 0.67 4.29
C LEU A 197 7.82 -0.50 4.22
N ALA A 198 7.22 -0.86 5.35
CA ALA A 198 5.99 -1.66 5.34
C ALA A 198 4.82 -0.82 4.83
N ILE A 199 3.77 -1.46 4.33
CA ILE A 199 2.58 -0.76 3.83
C ILE A 199 1.29 -1.40 4.35
N GLY A 200 0.40 -0.56 4.87
CA GLY A 200 -0.87 -0.97 5.47
C GLY A 200 -2.05 -0.86 4.51
N GLN A 201 -2.90 -1.89 4.51
CA GLN A 201 -4.25 -1.79 3.94
C GLN A 201 -5.09 -0.92 4.87
N LYS A 202 -5.72 0.13 4.35
CA LYS A 202 -6.68 0.95 5.10
C LYS A 202 -8.10 0.50 4.81
N ASN A 203 -8.83 0.11 5.85
CA ASN A 203 -10.23 -0.33 5.81
C ASN A 203 -10.47 -1.47 4.77
N VAL A 204 -11.71 -1.61 4.30
CA VAL A 204 -12.15 -2.58 3.28
C VAL A 204 -11.94 -4.05 3.69
N ALA A 205 -12.57 -4.42 4.81
CA ALA A 205 -12.41 -5.71 5.46
C ALA A 205 -12.62 -6.89 4.50
N GLU A 206 -13.61 -6.79 3.61
CA GLU A 206 -13.98 -7.78 2.61
C GLU A 206 -12.89 -8.01 1.55
N LEU A 207 -11.97 -7.05 1.38
CA LEU A 207 -10.85 -7.18 0.46
C LEU A 207 -9.57 -7.69 1.14
N SER A 208 -9.55 -7.97 2.44
CA SER A 208 -8.32 -8.33 3.19
C SER A 208 -7.48 -9.39 2.48
N THR A 209 -8.07 -10.50 2.04
CA THR A 209 -7.34 -11.58 1.34
C THR A 209 -6.79 -11.13 -0.02
N ARG A 210 -7.50 -10.23 -0.73
CA ARG A 210 -7.02 -9.63 -1.98
C ARG A 210 -5.91 -8.61 -1.71
N GLY A 211 -6.08 -7.74 -0.71
CA GLY A 211 -5.07 -6.78 -0.28
C GLY A 211 -3.76 -7.46 0.13
N LYS A 212 -3.85 -8.57 0.88
CA LYS A 212 -2.66 -9.36 1.23
C LYS A 212 -1.94 -9.91 0.00
N ARG A 213 -2.67 -10.34 -1.03
CA ARG A 213 -2.09 -10.77 -2.31
C ARG A 213 -1.49 -9.62 -3.11
N THR A 214 -2.05 -8.41 -3.02
CA THR A 214 -1.48 -7.19 -3.58
C THR A 214 -0.13 -6.84 -2.93
N GLY A 215 0.07 -7.27 -1.68
CA GLY A 215 1.35 -7.19 -0.96
C GLY A 215 1.32 -6.29 0.27
N PHE A 216 0.14 -5.92 0.78
CA PHE A 216 0.05 -5.24 2.06
C PHE A 216 0.61 -6.08 3.21
N ASP A 217 1.30 -5.43 4.13
CA ASP A 217 2.00 -6.11 5.23
C ASP A 217 1.11 -6.25 6.46
N PHE A 218 0.29 -5.23 6.73
CA PHE A 218 -0.61 -5.10 7.88
C PHE A 218 -1.94 -4.42 7.47
N ALA A 219 -2.89 -4.31 8.41
CA ALA A 219 -4.12 -3.55 8.23
C ALA A 219 -4.24 -2.43 9.26
N VAL A 220 -4.81 -1.31 8.84
CA VAL A 220 -5.34 -0.26 9.70
C VAL A 220 -6.84 -0.20 9.44
N ALA A 221 -7.62 -0.52 10.45
CA ALA A 221 -9.07 -0.51 10.40
C ALA A 221 -9.59 0.63 11.28
N GLU A 222 -10.60 1.32 10.79
CA GLU A 222 -11.44 2.17 11.62
C GLU A 222 -12.72 1.40 11.92
N GLN A 223 -13.03 1.30 13.19
CA GLN A 223 -14.31 0.81 13.69
C GLN A 223 -14.59 -0.68 13.43
N CYS A 224 -13.58 -1.56 13.44
CA CYS A 224 -13.82 -2.97 13.12
C CYS A 224 -14.71 -3.67 14.16
N VAL A 225 -14.70 -3.24 15.43
CA VAL A 225 -15.56 -3.79 16.48
C VAL A 225 -16.99 -3.30 16.27
N GLN A 226 -17.15 -2.02 15.99
CA GLN A 226 -18.46 -1.40 15.72
C GLN A 226 -19.16 -2.03 14.51
N PHE A 227 -18.42 -2.37 13.46
CA PHE A 227 -18.97 -2.98 12.23
C PHE A 227 -18.94 -4.52 12.22
N ASP A 228 -18.41 -5.17 13.25
CA ASP A 228 -18.22 -6.64 13.31
C ASP A 228 -17.35 -7.19 12.17
N GLU A 229 -16.26 -6.47 11.86
CA GLU A 229 -15.37 -6.74 10.73
C GLU A 229 -13.96 -7.18 11.16
N CYS A 230 -13.63 -7.12 12.46
CA CYS A 230 -12.28 -7.42 12.95
C CYS A 230 -11.77 -8.80 12.52
N GLY A 231 -12.65 -9.80 12.49
CA GLY A 231 -12.30 -11.17 12.09
C GLY A 231 -11.71 -11.24 10.67
N SER A 232 -12.26 -10.47 9.73
CA SER A 232 -11.80 -10.44 8.34
C SER A 232 -10.36 -9.95 8.20
N TYR A 233 -9.95 -8.98 9.03
CA TYR A 233 -8.57 -8.51 9.08
C TYR A 233 -7.67 -9.50 9.82
N VAL A 234 -8.08 -9.95 11.00
CA VAL A 234 -7.27 -10.84 11.86
C VAL A 234 -7.00 -12.19 11.21
N GLU A 235 -7.96 -12.74 10.46
CA GLU A 235 -7.76 -13.99 9.70
C GLU A 235 -6.61 -13.89 8.69
N VAL A 236 -6.40 -12.70 8.12
CA VAL A 236 -5.43 -12.47 7.04
C VAL A 236 -4.10 -11.91 7.55
N TYR A 237 -4.16 -10.94 8.45
CA TYR A 237 -3.00 -10.18 8.93
C TYR A 237 -2.54 -10.60 10.34
N GLY A 238 -3.29 -11.48 11.01
CA GLY A 238 -2.96 -11.97 12.35
C GLY A 238 -2.88 -10.84 13.37
N ALA A 239 -1.73 -10.74 14.05
CA ALA A 239 -1.51 -9.72 15.07
C ALA A 239 -1.10 -8.34 14.50
N TYR A 240 -1.04 -8.18 13.18
CA TYR A 240 -0.70 -6.93 12.50
C TYR A 240 -1.96 -6.22 11.99
N VAL A 241 -2.90 -5.99 12.91
CA VAL A 241 -4.10 -5.20 12.69
C VAL A 241 -4.13 -4.10 13.74
N LEU A 242 -4.11 -2.86 13.29
CA LEU A 242 -4.34 -1.67 14.11
C LEU A 242 -5.80 -1.29 13.95
N ASP A 243 -6.55 -1.17 15.03
CA ASP A 243 -7.97 -0.81 15.00
C ASP A 243 -8.22 0.47 15.80
N ILE A 244 -8.93 1.40 15.18
CA ILE A 244 -9.29 2.70 15.75
C ILE A 244 -10.80 2.75 15.90
N GLU A 245 -11.26 2.63 17.15
CA GLU A 245 -12.65 2.88 17.51
C GLU A 245 -12.84 4.35 17.89
N TYR A 246 -14.04 4.88 17.62
CA TYR A 246 -14.36 6.27 17.91
C TYR A 246 -15.37 6.41 19.03
N SER A 247 -15.09 7.32 19.97
CA SER A 247 -15.89 7.52 21.19
C SER A 247 -17.33 7.98 20.92
N ASP A 248 -17.58 8.57 19.75
CA ASP A 248 -18.90 9.03 19.33
C ASP A 248 -19.77 7.92 18.74
N THR A 249 -19.18 6.80 18.30
CA THR A 249 -19.90 5.74 17.57
C THR A 249 -19.79 4.34 18.15
N LEU A 250 -18.77 4.01 18.96
CA LEU A 250 -18.53 2.65 19.45
C LEU A 250 -19.74 2.01 20.15
N GLY A 251 -20.61 2.81 20.77
CA GLY A 251 -21.90 2.34 21.30
C GLY A 251 -21.83 1.35 22.48
N THR A 252 -20.63 0.97 22.92
CA THR A 252 -20.35 0.11 24.08
C THR A 252 -19.20 0.71 24.91
N PRO A 253 -19.13 0.45 26.23
CA PRO A 253 -17.92 0.73 27.00
C PRO A 253 -16.69 0.08 26.35
N PHE A 254 -15.59 0.81 26.30
CA PHE A 254 -14.39 0.40 25.58
C PHE A 254 -13.77 -0.87 26.14
N GLU A 255 -13.83 -1.08 27.45
CA GLU A 255 -13.33 -2.31 28.08
C GLU A 255 -14.10 -3.56 27.62
N ARG A 256 -15.37 -3.41 27.25
CA ARG A 256 -16.16 -4.50 26.66
C ARG A 256 -15.79 -4.75 25.20
N ALA A 257 -15.43 -3.70 24.45
CA ALA A 257 -14.90 -3.84 23.10
C ALA A 257 -13.56 -4.59 23.12
N CYS A 258 -12.64 -4.22 24.02
CA CYS A 258 -11.36 -4.91 24.22
C CYS A 258 -11.53 -6.38 24.64
N ALA A 259 -12.53 -6.68 25.48
CA ALA A 259 -12.78 -8.04 25.94
C ALA A 259 -13.52 -8.93 24.92
N ARG A 260 -13.99 -8.38 23.79
CA ARG A 260 -14.71 -9.15 22.78
C ARG A 260 -13.74 -10.11 22.07
N PRO A 261 -14.10 -11.40 21.93
CA PRO A 261 -13.29 -12.34 21.17
C PRO A 261 -13.07 -11.89 19.73
N GLY A 262 -11.82 -11.89 19.28
CA GLY A 262 -11.45 -11.48 17.92
C GLY A 262 -11.13 -9.99 17.76
N THR A 263 -11.34 -9.16 18.79
CA THR A 263 -10.83 -7.79 18.79
C THR A 263 -9.30 -7.80 18.71
N PRO A 264 -8.68 -7.03 17.80
CA PRO A 264 -7.24 -6.91 17.73
C PRO A 264 -6.66 -6.44 19.08
N ALA A 265 -5.49 -6.98 19.45
CA ALA A 265 -4.81 -6.52 20.66
C ALA A 265 -4.36 -5.04 20.55
N ALA A 266 -4.12 -4.57 19.33
CA ALA A 266 -3.86 -3.17 19.03
C ALA A 266 -5.16 -2.49 18.60
N THR A 267 -6.10 -2.35 19.54
CA THR A 267 -7.31 -1.53 19.39
C THR A 267 -7.22 -0.32 20.33
N ILE A 268 -7.55 0.86 19.81
CA ILE A 268 -7.62 2.11 20.60
C ILE A 268 -8.99 2.77 20.49
N LEU A 269 -9.32 3.58 21.48
CA LEU A 269 -10.42 4.54 21.42
C LEU A 269 -9.87 5.94 21.17
N ARG A 270 -10.38 6.62 20.14
CA ARG A 270 -10.06 8.02 19.85
C ARG A 270 -11.30 8.89 19.75
N ASP A 271 -11.11 10.20 19.89
CA ASP A 271 -12.10 11.17 19.44
C ASP A 271 -12.07 11.30 17.92
N ARG A 272 -13.22 11.54 17.28
CA ARG A 272 -13.36 11.62 15.81
C ARG A 272 -12.38 12.59 15.14
N GLN A 273 -12.05 13.69 15.84
CA GLN A 273 -11.18 14.75 15.34
C GLN A 273 -9.70 14.47 15.63
N LEU A 274 -9.38 13.34 16.26
CA LEU A 274 -8.03 12.87 16.55
C LEU A 274 -7.19 13.96 17.26
N THR A 275 -7.82 14.68 18.18
CA THR A 275 -7.24 15.87 18.80
C THR A 275 -6.05 15.54 19.70
N PRO A 276 -5.08 16.46 19.85
CA PRO A 276 -3.90 16.24 20.68
C PRO A 276 -4.22 16.27 22.17
N ALA A 277 -3.35 15.66 22.98
CA ALA A 277 -3.47 15.67 24.43
C ALA A 277 -3.60 17.10 24.99
N GLY A 278 -4.53 17.28 25.93
CA GLY A 278 -4.85 18.59 26.53
C GLY A 278 -5.97 19.35 25.81
N HIS A 279 -6.39 18.91 24.63
CA HIS A 279 -7.62 19.41 24.02
C HIS A 279 -8.86 18.93 24.79
N ARG A 280 -9.90 19.75 24.90
CA ARG A 280 -11.09 19.45 25.73
C ARG A 280 -11.88 18.20 25.27
N ASN A 281 -11.75 17.84 24.01
CA ASN A 281 -12.43 16.70 23.40
C ASN A 281 -11.48 15.50 23.20
N HIS A 282 -10.24 15.57 23.70
CA HIS A 282 -9.26 14.52 23.53
C HIS A 282 -9.73 13.23 24.22
N VAL A 283 -9.80 12.15 23.45
CA VAL A 283 -10.05 10.79 23.98
C VAL A 283 -8.93 9.89 23.51
N TYR A 284 -8.25 9.23 24.44
CA TYR A 284 -7.26 8.20 24.13
C TYR A 284 -7.34 7.10 25.18
N GLU A 285 -7.74 5.91 24.74
CA GLU A 285 -7.69 4.67 25.52
C GLU A 285 -7.13 3.56 24.63
N HIS A 286 -6.54 2.53 25.23
CA HIS A 286 -6.03 1.38 24.49
C HIS A 286 -6.39 0.08 25.22
N CYS A 287 -6.57 -1.00 24.45
CA CYS A 287 -6.45 -2.35 24.99
C CYS A 287 -4.96 -2.63 25.29
#